data_AF-A0A7W5MR78-F1
#
_entry.id   AF-A0A7W5MR78-F1
#
_cell.length_a   1.000
_cell.length_b   1.000
_cell.length_c   1.000
_cell.angle_alpha   90.00
_cell.angle_beta   90.00
_cell.angle_gamma   90.00
#
_symmetry.space_group_name_H-M   'P 1'
#
loop_
_entity.id
_entity.type
_entity.pdbx_description
1 polymer ?
#
loop_
_entity_poly.entity_id
_entity_poly.type
_entity_poly.pdbx_seq_one_letter_code
_entity_poly.pdbx_strand_id
1 'polypeptide(L)'
;MLQLIEANWQLVAGAVALLLVVAFLLLRRGGKAPERREFNDVLSEGAAPAQRNTALIDTPPAAAIPVPPPPSAPPADAVSAAVGDDLTRIKGLGPKLKTLLASLGVTQFAQIAAWTDEDVARIDAQLGAFAGRPTRDNWVEQAKLLSSGDTAAYEDKFGKL
;
A
#
# COMPACT_ATOMS: atom_id res chain seq x y z
N MET A 1 -4.59 22.51 49.19
CA MET A 1 -4.45 22.33 47.72
C MET A 1 -3.03 22.51 47.18
N LEU A 2 -2.03 22.96 47.97
CA LEU A 2 -0.63 23.03 47.52
C LEU A 2 0.19 21.75 47.80
N GLN A 3 -0.22 20.93 48.78
CA GLN A 3 0.51 19.69 49.15
C GLN A 3 0.31 18.51 48.17
N LEU A 4 -0.75 18.51 47.33
CA LEU A 4 -0.92 17.51 46.27
C LEU A 4 0.01 17.75 45.08
N ILE A 5 0.49 18.98 44.90
CA ILE A 5 1.35 19.38 43.77
C ILE A 5 2.81 19.04 44.08
N GLU A 6 3.24 19.17 45.34
CA GLU A 6 4.58 18.76 45.77
C GLU A 6 4.78 17.24 45.67
N ALA A 7 3.81 16.45 46.10
CA ALA A 7 3.89 14.99 46.10
C ALA A 7 3.89 14.38 44.69
N ASN A 8 3.21 15.03 43.74
CA ASN A 8 3.00 14.50 42.39
C ASN A 8 3.69 15.34 41.30
N TRP A 9 4.71 16.12 41.67
CA TRP A 9 5.47 16.96 40.73
C TRP A 9 6.00 16.17 39.53
N GLN A 10 6.41 14.92 39.73
CA GLN A 10 6.86 14.05 38.62
C GLN A 10 5.74 13.71 37.62
N LEU A 11 4.50 13.54 38.09
CA LEU A 11 3.34 13.30 37.22
C LEU A 11 2.95 14.56 36.47
N VAL A 12 3.00 15.73 37.13
CA VAL A 12 2.74 17.03 36.50
C VAL A 12 3.82 17.34 35.46
N ALA A 13 5.10 17.16 35.81
CA ALA A 13 6.21 17.35 34.88
C ALA A 13 6.14 16.38 33.69
N GLY A 14 5.78 15.11 33.92
CA GLY A 14 5.56 14.13 32.86
C GLY A 14 4.41 14.51 31.93
N ALA A 15 3.28 14.97 32.47
CA ALA A 15 2.14 15.43 31.67
C ALA A 15 2.47 16.67 30.83
N VAL A 16 3.22 17.63 31.39
CA VAL A 16 3.67 18.82 30.66
C VAL A 16 4.67 18.44 29.57
N ALA A 17 5.64 17.55 29.85
CA ALA A 17 6.58 17.06 28.85
C ALA A 17 5.87 16.31 27.70
N LEU A 18 4.88 15.48 28.02
CA LEU A 18 4.06 14.79 27.02
C LEU A 18 3.29 15.78 26.14
N LEU A 19 2.66 16.80 26.75
CA LEU A 19 1.95 17.85 26.00
C LEU A 19 2.90 18.65 25.10
N LEU A 20 4.12 18.95 25.57
CA LEU A 20 5.14 19.63 24.76
C LEU A 20 5.63 18.76 23.60
N VAL A 21 5.80 17.45 23.80
CA VAL A 21 6.17 16.52 22.72
C VAL A 21 5.05 16.38 21.70
N VAL A 22 3.79 16.27 22.14
CA VAL A 22 2.63 16.23 21.23
C VAL A 22 2.51 17.54 20.45
N ALA A 23 2.65 18.69 21.12
CA ALA A 23 2.67 19.99 20.45
C ALA A 23 3.83 20.09 19.45
N PHE A 24 5.03 19.65 19.82
CA PHE A 24 6.19 19.62 18.94
C PHE A 24 5.98 18.72 17.72
N LEU A 25 5.37 17.55 17.89
CA LEU A 25 5.02 16.64 16.78
C LEU A 25 3.94 17.24 15.87
N LEU A 26 2.97 17.96 16.42
CA LEU A 26 1.95 18.68 15.63
C LEU A 26 2.56 19.85 14.84
N LEU A 27 3.45 20.63 15.45
CA LEU A 27 4.15 21.74 14.76
C LEU A 27 5.13 21.22 13.71
N ARG A 28 5.82 20.10 13.97
CA ARG A 28 6.73 19.46 13.02
C ARG A 28 5.99 18.82 11.84
N ARG A 29 4.68 18.56 11.97
CA ARG A 29 3.80 18.07 10.91
C ARG A 29 3.28 19.17 9.97
N GLY A 30 3.77 20.41 10.12
CA GLY A 30 3.57 21.51 9.17
C GLY A 30 4.32 21.29 7.85
N GLY A 31 3.86 20.34 7.03
CA GLY A 31 4.31 20.11 5.67
C GLY A 31 3.63 21.07 4.68
N LYS A 32 4.46 21.64 3.81
CA LYS A 32 4.22 22.67 2.79
C LYS A 32 2.81 22.71 2.16
N ALA A 33 2.28 23.92 2.02
CA ALA A 33 1.03 24.22 1.32
C ALA A 33 1.02 23.57 -0.09
N PRO A 34 -0.10 22.96 -0.52
CA PRO A 34 -0.18 22.39 -1.85
C PRO A 34 -0.09 23.52 -2.88
N GLU A 35 0.97 23.50 -3.67
CA GLU A 35 1.10 24.35 -4.85
C GLU A 35 -0.05 23.99 -5.79
N ARG A 36 -0.99 24.94 -5.93
CA ARG A 36 -2.12 24.85 -6.85
C ARG A 36 -1.54 24.73 -8.24
N ARG A 37 -1.53 23.51 -8.79
CA ARG A 37 -1.19 23.26 -10.20
C ARG A 37 -2.21 24.00 -11.06
N GLU A 38 -1.81 25.18 -11.51
CA GLU A 38 -2.45 25.89 -12.60
C GLU A 38 -2.30 25.00 -13.84
N PHE A 39 -3.37 24.28 -14.18
CA PHE A 39 -3.47 23.62 -15.47
C PHE A 39 -3.51 24.74 -16.52
N ASN A 40 -2.41 24.91 -17.24
CA ASN A 40 -2.42 25.73 -18.44
C ASN A 40 -3.25 24.95 -19.49
N ASP A 41 -4.48 25.43 -19.67
CA ASP A 41 -5.52 24.84 -20.49
C ASP A 41 -5.10 24.93 -21.98
N VAL A 42 -4.82 23.77 -22.58
CA VAL A 42 -4.34 23.64 -23.98
C VAL A 42 -5.46 23.80 -25.01
N LEU A 43 -6.57 24.45 -24.66
CA LEU A 43 -7.73 24.64 -25.52
C LEU A 43 -7.89 26.06 -26.09
N SER A 44 -6.92 26.96 -25.88
CA SER A 44 -7.02 28.37 -26.34
C SER A 44 -6.05 28.80 -27.45
N GLU A 45 -5.26 27.94 -28.09
CA GLU A 45 -4.55 28.37 -29.32
C GLU A 45 -4.31 27.21 -30.29
N GLY A 46 -4.89 27.32 -31.48
CA GLY A 46 -4.72 26.35 -32.56
C GLY A 46 -3.37 26.46 -33.26
N ALA A 47 -2.75 25.30 -33.51
CA ALA A 47 -1.71 24.93 -34.50
C ALA A 47 -0.78 23.89 -33.82
N ALA A 48 -0.50 22.67 -34.30
CA ALA A 48 -0.37 22.12 -35.65
C ALA A 48 -0.60 20.58 -35.60
N PRO A 49 -0.79 19.88 -36.73
CA PRO A 49 -1.10 18.44 -36.72
C PRO A 49 0.09 17.58 -36.27
N ALA A 50 -0.24 16.45 -35.63
CA ALA A 50 0.70 15.47 -35.10
C ALA A 50 1.63 14.88 -36.18
N GLN A 51 2.94 14.96 -35.95
CA GLN A 51 3.96 14.32 -36.80
C GLN A 51 4.10 12.85 -36.41
N ARG A 52 3.32 11.99 -37.08
CA ARG A 52 3.29 10.53 -36.88
C ARG A 52 4.24 9.85 -37.88
N ASN A 53 5.36 9.34 -37.36
CA ASN A 53 6.16 8.21 -37.86
C ASN A 53 6.34 8.05 -39.38
N THR A 54 7.23 8.83 -39.98
CA THR A 54 7.73 8.62 -41.36
C THR A 54 9.04 7.82 -41.43
N ALA A 55 9.56 7.33 -40.29
CA ALA A 55 10.85 6.66 -40.23
C ALA A 55 10.80 5.13 -40.41
N LEU A 56 9.62 4.54 -40.67
CA LEU A 56 9.43 3.08 -40.70
C LEU A 56 9.12 2.47 -42.08
N ILE A 57 9.13 3.27 -43.16
CA ILE A 57 8.71 2.80 -44.50
C ILE A 57 9.87 2.42 -45.43
N ASP A 58 11.11 2.86 -45.18
CA ASP A 58 12.24 2.64 -46.12
C ASP A 58 13.35 1.73 -45.54
N THR A 59 13.09 0.44 -45.42
CA THR A 59 14.19 -0.55 -45.30
C THR A 59 13.90 -1.77 -46.17
N PRO A 60 14.74 -2.08 -47.17
CA PRO A 60 14.55 -3.21 -48.07
C PRO A 60 14.84 -4.57 -47.39
N PRO A 61 14.19 -5.66 -47.83
CA PRO A 61 14.32 -6.98 -47.20
C PRO A 61 15.57 -7.69 -47.72
N ALA A 62 16.43 -8.16 -46.81
CA ALA A 62 17.60 -8.96 -47.14
C ALA A 62 17.68 -10.22 -46.26
N ALA A 63 17.99 -11.32 -46.92
CA ALA A 63 17.80 -12.69 -46.50
C ALA A 63 18.81 -13.22 -45.45
N ALA A 64 18.31 -14.18 -44.66
CA ALA A 64 18.91 -15.47 -44.27
C ALA A 64 20.38 -15.56 -43.78
N ILE A 65 20.56 -15.94 -42.49
CA ILE A 65 21.63 -16.84 -41.97
C ILE A 65 21.07 -17.63 -40.74
N PRO A 66 21.40 -18.92 -40.50
CA PRO A 66 20.70 -19.84 -39.56
C PRO A 66 21.39 -20.10 -38.19
N VAL A 67 20.56 -20.42 -37.15
CA VAL A 67 20.76 -21.31 -35.94
C VAL A 67 21.87 -20.92 -34.92
N PRO A 68 21.61 -20.82 -33.59
CA PRO A 68 21.47 -22.01 -32.70
C PRO A 68 20.36 -21.95 -31.61
N PRO A 69 19.90 -23.11 -31.11
CA PRO A 69 18.93 -23.18 -30.02
C PRO A 69 19.62 -22.81 -28.68
N PRO A 70 18.98 -22.02 -27.82
CA PRO A 70 19.50 -21.78 -26.47
C PRO A 70 19.37 -23.04 -25.61
N PRO A 71 20.37 -23.34 -24.77
CA PRO A 71 20.41 -24.53 -23.93
C PRO A 71 19.37 -24.48 -22.81
N SER A 72 18.82 -25.66 -22.50
CA SER A 72 17.90 -25.94 -21.41
C SER A 72 18.36 -25.33 -20.07
N ALA A 73 17.60 -24.34 -19.59
CA ALA A 73 17.60 -23.92 -18.19
C ALA A 73 16.36 -24.53 -17.50
N PRO A 74 16.47 -24.94 -16.22
CA PRO A 74 15.41 -25.61 -15.45
C PRO A 74 14.13 -24.76 -15.37
N PRO A 75 12.94 -25.37 -15.14
CA PRO A 75 11.66 -24.75 -15.40
C PRO A 75 11.56 -23.41 -14.68
N ALA A 76 11.40 -22.35 -15.47
CA ALA A 76 10.82 -21.12 -15.01
C ALA A 76 9.41 -21.45 -14.53
N ASP A 77 9.27 -21.74 -13.23
CA ASP A 77 7.98 -21.65 -12.58
C ASP A 77 7.41 -20.28 -12.93
N ALA A 78 6.24 -20.36 -13.54
CA ALA A 78 5.59 -19.34 -14.32
C ALA A 78 5.86 -17.92 -13.81
N VAL A 79 6.26 -17.04 -14.75
CA VAL A 79 5.86 -15.63 -14.70
C VAL A 79 4.34 -15.63 -14.75
N SER A 80 3.72 -15.88 -13.61
CA SER A 80 2.32 -15.58 -13.36
C SER A 80 2.30 -14.06 -13.41
N ALA A 81 1.79 -13.50 -14.50
CA ALA A 81 1.36 -12.11 -14.57
C ALA A 81 0.74 -11.78 -13.21
N ALA A 82 1.31 -10.84 -12.46
CA ALA A 82 1.07 -10.66 -11.03
C ALA A 82 -0.43 -10.66 -10.67
N VAL A 83 -1.00 -11.85 -10.46
CA VAL A 83 -2.36 -12.03 -9.96
C VAL A 83 -2.20 -11.84 -8.48
N GLY A 84 -2.38 -10.59 -8.03
CA GLY A 84 -2.49 -10.31 -6.61
C GLY A 84 -3.57 -11.20 -6.00
N ASP A 85 -3.34 -11.61 -4.76
CA ASP A 85 -4.31 -12.41 -4.02
C ASP A 85 -5.65 -11.68 -3.90
N ASP A 86 -6.72 -12.46 -3.76
CA ASP A 86 -8.02 -11.88 -3.47
C ASP A 86 -8.15 -11.47 -2.01
N LEU A 87 -7.60 -10.30 -1.66
CA LEU A 87 -7.66 -9.74 -0.32
C LEU A 87 -9.08 -9.63 0.27
N THR A 88 -10.13 -9.68 -0.57
CA THR A 88 -11.53 -9.69 -0.08
C THR A 88 -11.91 -10.95 0.71
N ARG A 89 -11.09 -12.00 0.65
CA ARG A 89 -11.23 -13.21 1.47
C ARG A 89 -10.99 -12.95 2.96
N ILE A 90 -10.34 -11.84 3.33
CA ILE A 90 -10.20 -11.41 4.73
C ILE A 90 -11.51 -10.74 5.18
N LYS A 91 -12.12 -11.23 6.26
CA LYS A 91 -13.33 -10.63 6.82
C LYS A 91 -13.06 -9.21 7.28
N GLY A 92 -13.96 -8.31 6.90
CA GLY A 92 -13.84 -6.87 7.15
C GLY A 92 -13.08 -6.11 6.05
N LEU A 93 -12.43 -6.81 5.11
CA LEU A 93 -11.71 -6.22 3.98
C LEU A 93 -12.61 -6.20 2.72
N GLY A 94 -13.39 -5.14 2.57
CA GLY A 94 -14.28 -4.98 1.41
C GLY A 94 -13.55 -4.55 0.11
N PRO A 95 -14.25 -4.53 -1.05
CA PRO A 95 -13.66 -4.16 -2.33
C PRO A 95 -12.96 -2.80 -2.33
N LYS A 96 -13.52 -1.81 -1.62
CA LYS A 96 -12.91 -0.48 -1.47
C LYS A 96 -11.58 -0.51 -0.72
N LEU A 97 -11.48 -1.32 0.33
CA LEU A 97 -10.26 -1.51 1.10
C LEU A 97 -9.21 -2.26 0.29
N LYS A 98 -9.61 -3.27 -0.48
CA LYS A 98 -8.72 -3.95 -1.43
C LYS A 98 -8.13 -2.97 -2.44
N THR A 99 -8.94 -2.09 -3.03
CA THR A 99 -8.43 -1.06 -3.96
C THR A 99 -7.47 -0.08 -3.27
N LEU A 100 -7.78 0.33 -2.04
CA LEU A 100 -6.91 1.22 -1.26
C LEU A 100 -5.58 0.54 -0.93
N LEU A 101 -5.60 -0.70 -0.45
CA LEU A 101 -4.41 -1.49 -0.17
C LEU A 101 -3.57 -1.73 -1.42
N ALA A 102 -4.21 -2.04 -2.55
CA ALA A 102 -3.53 -2.17 -3.84
C ALA A 102 -2.84 -0.86 -4.25
N SER A 103 -3.46 0.29 -3.99
CA SER A 103 -2.84 1.62 -4.20
C SER A 103 -1.64 1.87 -3.28
N LEU A 104 -1.62 1.25 -2.10
CA LEU A 104 -0.48 1.24 -1.17
C LEU A 104 0.58 0.18 -1.51
N GLY A 105 0.40 -0.59 -2.60
CA GLY A 105 1.31 -1.65 -3.02
C GLY A 105 1.09 -3.00 -2.31
N VAL A 106 0.00 -3.12 -1.55
CA VAL A 106 -0.37 -4.34 -0.81
C VAL A 106 -1.40 -5.12 -1.63
N THR A 107 -0.97 -6.23 -2.21
CA THR A 107 -1.78 -7.05 -3.11
C THR A 107 -1.76 -8.53 -2.76
N GLN A 108 -0.97 -8.96 -1.78
CA GLN A 108 -0.82 -10.38 -1.40
C GLN A 108 -1.14 -10.61 0.08
N PHE A 109 -1.66 -11.79 0.42
CA PHE A 109 -1.89 -12.18 1.81
C PHE A 109 -0.58 -12.25 2.61
N ALA A 110 0.49 -12.74 1.98
CA ALA A 110 1.82 -12.84 2.60
C ALA A 110 2.35 -11.50 3.11
N GLN A 111 2.05 -10.40 2.40
CA GLN A 111 2.46 -9.06 2.79
C GLN A 111 1.74 -8.61 4.07
N ILE A 112 0.43 -8.88 4.17
CA ILE A 112 -0.39 -8.54 5.34
C ILE A 112 -0.01 -9.44 6.53
N ALA A 113 0.25 -10.72 6.26
CA ALA A 113 0.69 -11.69 7.27
C ALA A 113 2.05 -11.32 7.91
N ALA A 114 2.91 -10.62 7.16
CA ALA A 114 4.21 -10.16 7.62
C ALA A 114 4.18 -8.82 8.37
N TRP A 115 3.02 -8.15 8.48
CA TRP A 115 2.93 -6.89 9.19
C TRP A 115 3.22 -7.04 10.69
N THR A 116 4.05 -6.12 11.17
CA THR A 116 4.24 -5.87 12.60
C THR A 116 3.14 -4.96 13.14
N ASP A 117 3.01 -4.83 14.46
CA ASP A 117 2.07 -3.88 15.07
C ASP A 117 2.31 -2.43 14.61
N GLU A 118 3.57 -2.07 14.36
CA GLU A 118 3.96 -0.77 13.82
C GLU A 118 3.49 -0.59 12.36
N ASP A 119 3.62 -1.63 11.53
CA ASP A 119 3.11 -1.62 10.16
C ASP A 119 1.59 -1.54 10.11
N VAL A 120 0.91 -2.29 10.98
CA VAL A 120 -0.53 -2.23 11.12
C VAL A 120 -0.94 -0.81 11.49
N ALA A 121 -0.32 -0.18 12.49
CA ALA A 121 -0.63 1.19 12.89
C ALA A 121 -0.34 2.21 11.78
N ARG A 122 0.74 2.03 11.03
CA ARG A 122 1.10 2.88 9.89
C ARG A 122 0.05 2.77 8.77
N ILE A 123 -0.30 1.56 8.36
CA ILE A 123 -1.31 1.33 7.32
C ILE A 123 -2.66 1.84 7.81
N ASP A 124 -3.02 1.58 9.06
CA ASP A 124 -4.28 2.01 9.67
C ASP A 124 -4.47 3.54 9.61
N ALA A 125 -3.41 4.30 9.91
CA ALA A 125 -3.42 5.76 9.77
C ALA A 125 -3.63 6.23 8.32
N GLN A 126 -3.31 5.40 7.32
CA GLN A 126 -3.52 5.66 5.90
C GLN A 126 -4.92 5.23 5.41
N LEU A 127 -5.68 4.44 6.19
CA LEU A 127 -7.01 3.95 5.81
C LEU A 127 -8.12 5.01 5.96
N GLY A 128 -7.88 6.09 6.70
CA GLY A 128 -8.83 7.19 6.88
C GLY A 128 -10.14 6.73 7.55
N ALA A 129 -11.26 6.76 6.82
CA ALA A 129 -12.58 6.35 7.34
C ALA A 129 -12.67 4.86 7.72
N PHE A 130 -11.69 4.05 7.32
CA PHE A 130 -11.62 2.62 7.62
C PHE A 130 -10.56 2.28 8.67
N ALA A 131 -10.00 3.30 9.34
CA ALA A 131 -9.07 3.11 10.45
C ALA A 131 -9.71 2.30 11.60
N GLY A 132 -8.88 1.60 12.36
CA GLY A 132 -9.21 0.63 13.41
C GLY A 132 -9.58 -0.76 12.92
N ARG A 133 -9.88 -0.97 11.63
CA ARG A 133 -10.31 -2.28 11.09
C ARG A 133 -9.23 -3.35 11.06
N PRO A 134 -7.97 -3.06 10.66
CA PRO A 134 -6.90 -4.05 10.63
C PRO A 134 -6.71 -4.78 11.97
N THR A 135 -6.77 -4.03 13.07
CA THR A 135 -6.68 -4.57 14.43
C THR A 135 -7.98 -5.20 14.89
N ARG A 136 -9.12 -4.51 14.72
CA ARG A 136 -10.43 -5.00 15.20
C ARG A 136 -10.86 -6.29 14.52
N ASP A 137 -10.63 -6.39 13.22
CA ASP A 137 -11.00 -7.55 12.42
C ASP A 137 -9.80 -8.53 12.28
N ASN A 138 -8.70 -8.34 13.02
CA ASN A 138 -7.52 -9.23 13.06
C ASN A 138 -6.98 -9.64 11.67
N TRP A 139 -6.75 -8.66 10.79
CA TRP A 139 -6.36 -8.92 9.40
C TRP A 139 -5.07 -9.72 9.28
N VAL A 140 -4.09 -9.48 10.17
CA VAL A 140 -2.79 -10.17 10.15
C VAL A 140 -2.95 -11.67 10.42
N GLU A 141 -3.75 -12.06 11.42
CA GLU A 141 -3.99 -13.48 11.72
C GLU A 141 -4.74 -14.17 10.60
N GLN A 142 -5.78 -13.52 10.07
CA GLN A 142 -6.54 -14.02 8.92
C GLN A 142 -5.65 -14.23 7.69
N ALA A 143 -4.82 -13.23 7.37
CA ALA A 143 -3.88 -13.29 6.26
C ALA A 143 -2.84 -14.40 6.43
N LYS A 144 -2.37 -14.68 7.67
CA LYS A 144 -1.45 -15.80 7.94
C LYS A 144 -2.08 -17.15 7.60
N LEU A 145 -3.33 -17.37 8.00
CA LEU A 145 -4.04 -18.62 7.71
C LEU A 145 -4.31 -18.77 6.20
N LEU A 146 -4.77 -17.70 5.54
CA LEU A 146 -5.02 -17.71 4.10
C LEU A 146 -3.74 -17.87 3.27
N SER A 147 -2.64 -17.23 3.68
CA SER A 147 -1.33 -17.35 3.03
C SER A 147 -0.71 -18.73 3.21
N SER A 148 -1.05 -19.45 4.29
CA SER A 148 -0.58 -20.83 4.52
C SER A 148 -1.45 -21.87 3.82
N GLY A 149 -2.61 -21.47 3.28
CA GLY A 149 -3.58 -22.38 2.67
C GLY A 149 -4.48 -23.11 3.67
N ASP A 150 -4.36 -22.80 4.97
CA ASP A 150 -5.13 -23.40 6.08
C ASP A 150 -6.55 -22.82 6.16
N THR A 151 -7.32 -23.01 5.09
CA THR A 151 -8.72 -22.59 5.01
C THR A 151 -9.59 -23.27 6.08
N ALA A 152 -9.30 -24.51 6.47
CA ALA A 152 -10.02 -25.20 7.54
C ALA A 152 -9.85 -24.50 8.90
N ALA A 153 -8.62 -24.14 9.27
CA ALA A 153 -8.34 -23.40 10.51
C ALA A 153 -8.89 -21.97 10.47
N TYR A 154 -8.91 -21.36 9.28
CA TYR A 154 -9.57 -20.07 9.06
C TYR A 154 -11.07 -20.16 9.30
N GLU A 155 -11.74 -21.16 8.72
CA GLU A 155 -13.19 -21.34 8.83
C GLU A 155 -13.62 -21.69 10.26
N ASP A 156 -12.81 -22.45 10.99
CA ASP A 156 -13.04 -22.76 12.41
C ASP A 156 -13.04 -21.49 13.28
N LYS A 157 -12.07 -20.58 13.05
CA LYS A 157 -11.91 -19.37 13.86
C LYS A 157 -12.77 -18.18 13.43
N PHE A 158 -12.92 -17.96 12.12
CA PHE A 158 -13.54 -16.76 11.55
C PHE A 158 -14.86 -17.05 10.80
N GLY A 159 -15.23 -18.32 10.68
CA GLY A 159 -16.40 -18.79 9.92
C GLY A 159 -16.13 -18.90 8.42
N LYS A 160 -17.13 -19.42 7.67
CA LYS A 160 -17.03 -19.56 6.21
C LYS A 160 -16.62 -18.27 5.51
N LEU A 161 -15.75 -18.42 4.50
CA LEU A 161 -15.36 -17.38 3.55
C LEU A 161 -16.54 -16.89 2.70
#